data_AF-A0A538NJ12-F1
#
_entry.id   AF-A0A538NJ12-F1
#
_cell.length_a   1.000
_cell.length_b   1.000
_cell.length_c   1.000
_cell.angle_alpha   90.00
_cell.angle_beta   90.00
_cell.angle_gamma   90.00
#
_symmetry.space_group_name_H-M   'P 1'
#
loop_
_entity.id
_entity.type
_entity.pdbx_description
1 polymer ?
#
loop_
_entity_poly.entity_id
_entity_poly.type
_entity_poly.pdbx_seq_one_letter_code
_entity_poly.pdbx_strand_id
1 'polypeptide(L)'
;MTQLARYAGAPTKTFRAGEALFRAGDRDPKFYIIKSGELEIIDVTGDQPKTIRMQGPGDFTGDVGHLTGSPKVVSAIARSDCDV
;
A
#
# COMPACT_ATOMS: atom_id res chain seq x y z
N MET A 1 10.24 20.79 2.39
CA MET A 1 9.84 19.60 3.16
C MET A 1 8.49 19.82 3.87
N THR A 2 7.44 20.21 3.13
CA THR A 2 6.22 20.80 3.74
C THR A 2 4.93 20.06 3.37
N GLN A 3 4.99 19.04 2.51
CA GLN A 3 3.79 18.37 1.99
C GLN A 3 3.32 17.19 2.86
N LEU A 4 4.23 16.52 3.59
CA LEU A 4 3.92 15.40 4.49
C LEU A 4 3.14 15.82 5.75
N ALA A 5 3.36 17.04 6.26
CA ALA A 5 2.70 17.54 7.46
C ALA A 5 1.16 17.64 7.33
N ARG A 6 0.63 17.80 6.11
CA ARG A 6 -0.83 17.85 5.87
C ARG A 6 -1.53 16.51 6.11
N TYR A 7 -0.79 15.39 6.14
CA TYR A 7 -1.36 14.06 6.42
C TYR A 7 -1.43 13.73 7.92
N ALA A 8 -0.96 14.61 8.81
CA ALA A 8 -1.03 14.37 10.25
C ALA A 8 -2.47 14.20 10.78
N GLY A 9 -3.48 14.71 10.05
CA GLY A 9 -4.90 14.52 10.35
C GLY A 9 -5.61 13.48 9.49
N ALA A 10 -4.89 12.71 8.67
CA ALA A 10 -5.51 11.66 7.86
C ALA A 10 -6.05 10.53 8.78
N PRO A 11 -7.30 10.07 8.58
CA PRO A 11 -7.87 9.01 9.39
C PRO A 11 -7.07 7.73 9.22
N THR A 12 -6.72 7.09 10.34
CA THR A 12 -6.08 5.78 10.33
C THR A 12 -7.06 4.73 9.81
N LYS A 13 -6.58 3.84 8.95
CA LYS A 13 -7.31 2.62 8.58
C LYS A 13 -6.53 1.39 8.99
N THR A 14 -7.21 0.46 9.65
CA THR A 14 -6.65 -0.85 10.01
C THR A 14 -7.02 -1.90 8.96
N PHE A 15 -6.05 -2.74 8.62
CA PHE A 15 -6.20 -3.94 7.80
C PHE A 15 -5.72 -5.13 8.60
N ARG A 16 -6.49 -6.22 8.62
CA ARG A 16 -6.09 -7.47 9.29
C ARG A 16 -5.07 -8.24 8.45
N ALA A 17 -4.29 -9.08 9.11
CA ALA A 17 -3.40 -10.00 8.40
C ALA A 17 -4.15 -10.78 7.30
N GLY A 18 -3.61 -10.79 6.08
CA GLY A 18 -4.19 -11.37 4.89
C GLY A 18 -5.07 -10.42 4.06
N GLU A 19 -5.48 -9.26 4.59
CA GLU A 19 -6.29 -8.30 3.84
C GLU A 19 -5.45 -7.51 2.83
N ALA A 20 -6.05 -7.25 1.67
CA ALA A 20 -5.43 -6.41 0.66
C ALA A 20 -5.78 -4.94 0.90
N LEU A 21 -4.76 -4.08 0.92
CA LEU A 21 -4.95 -2.62 0.90
C LEU A 21 -5.44 -2.16 -0.46
N PHE A 22 -4.89 -2.78 -1.51
CA PHE A 22 -5.33 -2.69 -2.89
C PHE A 22 -4.83 -3.91 -3.66
N ARG A 23 -5.49 -4.21 -4.76
CA ARG A 23 -5.12 -5.25 -5.72
C ARG A 23 -4.65 -4.64 -7.03
N ALA A 24 -3.84 -5.40 -7.76
CA ALA A 24 -3.53 -5.07 -9.14
C ALA A 24 -4.83 -4.92 -9.95
N GLY A 25 -4.91 -3.89 -10.79
CA GLY A 25 -6.09 -3.50 -11.53
C GLY A 25 -7.01 -2.50 -10.83
N ASP A 26 -6.89 -2.30 -9.51
CA ASP A 26 -7.73 -1.34 -8.78
C ASP A 26 -7.55 0.08 -9.32
N ARG A 27 -8.68 0.78 -9.48
CA ARG A 27 -8.77 2.19 -9.91
C ARG A 27 -9.01 3.09 -8.70
N ASP A 28 -8.75 4.38 -8.83
CA ASP A 28 -8.67 5.35 -7.72
C ASP A 28 -7.56 5.02 -6.70
N PRO A 29 -6.31 5.18 -7.13
CA PRO A 29 -5.16 4.80 -6.33
C PRO A 29 -5.00 5.69 -5.08
N LYS A 30 -5.29 5.10 -3.91
CA LYS A 30 -4.98 5.69 -2.61
C LYS A 30 -3.48 5.61 -2.31
N PHE A 31 -3.01 6.59 -1.55
CA PHE A 31 -1.68 6.67 -0.97
C PHE A 31 -1.77 6.39 0.53
N TYR A 32 -0.85 5.58 1.05
CA TYR A 32 -0.83 5.15 2.46
C TYR A 32 0.56 5.31 3.04
N ILE A 33 0.63 5.68 4.33
CA ILE A 33 1.87 5.66 5.13
C ILE A 33 1.68 4.60 6.19
N ILE A 34 2.62 3.66 6.31
CA ILE A 34 2.51 2.58 7.27
C ILE A 34 2.86 3.10 8.67
N LYS A 35 1.91 3.00 9.60
CA LYS A 35 2.10 3.37 11.01
C LYS A 35 2.54 2.18 11.85
N SER A 36 1.99 0.99 11.56
CA SER A 36 2.30 -0.27 12.27
C SER A 36 2.09 -1.47 11.34
N GLY A 37 2.64 -2.63 11.71
CA GLY A 37 2.51 -3.87 10.95
C GLY A 37 3.42 -3.98 9.72
N GLU A 38 3.15 -4.98 8.89
CA GLU A 38 3.93 -5.31 7.70
C GLU A 38 3.03 -5.49 6.47
N LEU A 39 3.43 -4.86 5.36
CA LEU A 39 2.82 -5.02 4.05
C LEU A 39 3.75 -5.75 3.08
N GLU A 40 3.21 -6.67 2.32
CA GLU A 40 3.87 -7.24 1.16
C GLU A 40 3.35 -6.62 -0.13
N ILE A 41 4.27 -6.09 -0.94
CA ILE A 41 4.00 -5.72 -2.32
C ILE A 41 4.29 -6.91 -3.21
N ILE A 42 3.27 -7.38 -3.92
CA ILE A 42 3.32 -8.60 -4.72
C ILE A 42 2.88 -8.31 -6.16
N ASP A 43 3.68 -8.79 -7.12
CA ASP A 43 3.32 -8.84 -8.53
C ASP A 43 2.66 -10.19 -8.82
N VAL A 44 1.45 -10.15 -9.39
CA VAL A 44 0.63 -11.32 -9.72
C VAL A 44 0.41 -11.46 -11.23
N THR A 45 1.15 -10.71 -12.05
CA THR A 45 0.98 -10.69 -13.51
C THR A 45 1.76 -11.79 -14.23
N GLY A 46 2.76 -12.39 -13.59
CA GLY A 46 3.52 -13.54 -14.12
C GLY A 46 2.90 -14.90 -13.76
N ASP A 47 3.55 -15.98 -14.21
CA ASP A 47 3.08 -17.37 -13.98
C ASP A 47 2.95 -17.73 -12.49
N GLN A 48 3.76 -17.11 -11.64
CA GLN A 48 3.71 -17.27 -10.19
C GLN A 48 3.76 -15.90 -9.50
N PRO A 49 3.00 -15.72 -8.39
CA PRO A 49 3.10 -14.50 -7.59
C PRO A 49 4.52 -14.28 -7.09
N LYS A 50 5.02 -13.05 -7.23
CA LYS A 50 6.38 -12.67 -6.82
C LYS A 50 6.34 -11.52 -5.84
N THR A 51 6.93 -11.73 -4.66
CA THR A 51 7.21 -10.66 -3.71
C THR A 51 8.19 -9.67 -4.32
N ILE A 52 7.76 -8.40 -4.41
CA ILE A 52 8.60 -7.30 -4.88
C ILE A 52 9.32 -6.65 -3.70
N ARG A 53 8.60 -6.40 -2.60
CA ARG A 53 9.14 -5.75 -1.40
C ARG A 53 8.26 -5.99 -0.18
N MET A 54 8.89 -6.10 0.98
CA MET A 54 8.23 -5.96 2.29
C MET A 54 8.34 -4.51 2.77
N GLN A 55 7.26 -3.95 3.29
CA GLN A 55 7.20 -2.57 3.79
C GLN A 55 6.72 -2.54 5.23
N GLY A 56 7.39 -1.73 6.05
CA GLY A 56 7.10 -1.60 7.48
C GLY A 56 6.87 -0.14 7.90
N PRO A 57 6.80 0.15 9.21
CA PRO A 57 6.49 1.49 9.71
C PRO A 57 7.41 2.58 9.13
N GLY A 58 6.81 3.67 8.66
CA GLY A 58 7.51 4.79 8.01
C GLY A 58 7.68 4.64 6.50
N ASP A 59 7.54 3.43 5.94
CA ASP A 59 7.39 3.26 4.49
C ASP A 59 6.01 3.78 4.02
N PHE A 60 5.88 4.00 2.72
CA PHE A 60 4.63 4.39 2.08
C PHE A 60 4.36 3.55 0.83
N THR A 61 3.11 3.54 0.37
CA THR A 61 2.70 2.82 -0.83
C THR A 61 1.61 3.52 -1.61
N GLY A 62 1.43 3.10 -2.86
CA GLY A 62 0.40 3.56 -3.75
C GLY A 62 0.69 4.87 -4.49
N ASP A 63 1.93 5.37 -4.40
CA ASP A 63 2.48 6.55 -5.05
C ASP A 63 2.36 6.56 -6.58
N VAL A 64 2.78 5.50 -7.27
CA VAL A 64 2.82 5.47 -8.74
C VAL A 64 1.44 5.66 -9.34
N GLY A 65 0.48 4.85 -8.91
CA GLY A 65 -0.91 5.00 -9.36
C GLY A 65 -1.46 6.38 -8.99
N HIS A 66 -1.20 6.85 -7.76
CA HIS A 66 -1.72 8.12 -7.27
C HIS A 66 -1.25 9.32 -8.11
N LEU A 67 0.02 9.30 -8.54
CA LEU A 67 0.61 10.36 -9.36
C LEU A 67 0.22 10.28 -10.84
N THR A 68 0.01 9.07 -11.35
CA THR A 68 -0.25 8.85 -12.79
C THR A 68 -1.73 8.72 -13.14
N GLY A 69 -2.61 8.55 -12.14
CA GLY A 69 -4.01 8.17 -12.35
C GLY A 69 -4.21 6.77 -12.93
N SER A 70 -3.13 6.00 -13.11
CA SER A 70 -3.19 4.67 -13.70
C SER A 70 -3.68 3.63 -12.66
N PRO A 71 -4.30 2.53 -13.12
CA PRO A 71 -4.61 1.40 -12.24
C PRO A 71 -3.36 0.88 -11.51
N LYS A 72 -3.56 0.29 -10.33
CA LYS A 72 -2.45 -0.36 -9.61
C LYS A 72 -1.88 -1.51 -10.44
N VAL A 73 -0.55 -1.60 -10.55
CA VAL A 73 0.13 -2.68 -11.30
C VAL A 73 0.57 -3.85 -10.42
N VAL A 74 0.56 -3.65 -9.10
CA VAL A 74 0.90 -4.64 -8.07
C VAL A 74 -0.19 -4.64 -6.99
N SER A 75 -0.22 -5.69 -6.17
CA SER A 75 -1.09 -5.76 -4.99
C SER A 75 -0.29 -5.46 -3.72
N ALA A 76 -0.96 -4.90 -2.70
CA ALA A 76 -0.41 -4.72 -1.36
C ALA A 76 -1.24 -5.50 -0.35
N ILE A 77 -0.62 -6.46 0.34
CA ILE A 77 -1.29 -7.38 1.26
C ILE A 77 -0.69 -7.24 2.66
N ALA A 78 -1.52 -7.08 3.67
CA ALA A 78 -1.12 -7.10 5.06
C ALA A 78 -0.62 -8.50 5.47
N ARG A 79 0.59 -8.59 6.02
CA ARG A 79 1.16 -9.85 6.56
C ARG A 79 1.03 -9.96 8.07
N SER A 80 0.82 -8.83 8.73
CA SER A 80 0.32 -8.70 10.10
C SER A 80 -0.82 -7.68 10.11
N ASP A 81 -1.50 -7.53 11.25
CA ASP A 81 -2.43 -6.41 11.43
C ASP A 81 -1.67 -5.08 11.22
N CYS A 82 -2.19 -4.25 10.32
CA CYS A 82 -1.48 -3.11 9.76
C CYS A 82 -2.35 -1.85 9.84
N ASP A 83 -1.82 -0.82 10.50
CA ASP A 83 -2.42 0.52 10.51
C ASP A 83 -1.71 1.43 9.50
N VAL A 84 -2.50 2.10 8.66
CA VAL A 84 -2.04 3.09 7.68
C VAL A 84 -2.72 4.44 7.83
#